data_AF-A0A9D1VJ03-F1
#
_entry.id   AF-A0A9D1VJ03-F1
#
_cell.length_a   1.000
_cell.length_b   1.000
_cell.length_c   1.000
_cell.angle_alpha   90.00
_cell.angle_beta   90.00
_cell.angle_gamma   90.00
#
_symmetry.space_group_name_H-M   'P 1'
#
loop_
_entity.id
_entity.type
_entity.pdbx_description
1 polymer ?
#
loop_
_entity_poly.entity_id
_entity_poly.type
_entity_poly.pdbx_seq_one_letter_code
_entity_poly.pdbx_strand_id
1 'polypeptide(L)'
;MKERMKRLFACVGTVGVMTVTMAVPAMADTTEENQNIDTAEVQEAVQEEADDWSDKAAANVSTYANIRQGSDIGTDRVGKLAPGAVVTVVGEENGWLQVISGEVEGYIRGDLLVTGDAARQLFEASYGEGADIVGAEAVDEAALAAAEAQAAAEAQAAAQAQAEAEAQAAAEAAASVSQGDLDLMAAIIECEAGGEPYEGKIGVGAVVMNRVRSSQFPNTISEVIYQSGQFSPVASGKLASVLSRGARQDCYDAARDVFAGANTVGDCLFFHAGGGSGLTIANQTFY
;
A
#
# COMPACT_ATOMS: atom_id res chain seq x y z
N MET A 1 -6.27 36.84 -8.07
CA MET A 1 -4.84 37.17 -7.91
C MET A 1 -4.03 35.98 -8.42
N LYS A 2 -3.14 36.21 -9.39
CA LYS A 2 -2.37 35.20 -10.14
C LYS A 2 -0.92 35.23 -9.64
N GLU A 3 -0.34 34.11 -9.25
CA GLU A 3 1.11 33.89 -9.19
C GLU A 3 1.40 32.55 -9.91
N ARG A 4 2.00 32.47 -11.10
CA ARG A 4 3.33 32.84 -11.66
C ARG A 4 4.52 32.03 -11.13
N MET A 5 4.58 30.78 -11.60
CA MET A 5 5.73 30.08 -12.21
C MET A 5 7.07 30.83 -12.27
N LYS A 6 8.16 30.20 -11.78
CA LYS A 6 9.54 30.38 -12.29
C LYS A 6 10.32 29.06 -12.24
N ARG A 7 10.78 28.61 -13.41
CA ARG A 7 11.75 27.54 -13.64
C ARG A 7 13.17 28.13 -13.66
N LEU A 8 14.16 27.46 -13.07
CA LEU A 8 15.60 27.68 -13.27
C LEU A 8 16.30 26.31 -13.15
N PHE A 9 16.82 25.72 -14.22
CA PHE A 9 18.11 25.93 -14.94
C PHE A 9 19.17 24.92 -14.49
N ALA A 10 19.57 24.07 -15.45
CA ALA A 10 20.62 23.07 -15.36
C ALA A 10 22.01 23.69 -15.27
N CYS A 11 22.93 23.04 -14.54
CA CYS A 11 24.37 23.26 -14.66
C CYS A 11 25.13 21.92 -14.67
N VAL A 12 25.82 21.70 -15.78
CA VAL A 12 26.84 20.68 -16.06
C VAL A 12 28.20 21.22 -15.59
N GLY A 13 29.06 20.38 -15.03
CA GLY A 13 30.47 20.73 -14.73
C GLY A 13 31.17 19.58 -13.99
N THR A 14 31.69 18.57 -14.67
CA THR A 14 33.09 18.41 -15.14
C THR A 14 34.10 18.19 -13.99
N VAL A 15 34.64 16.96 -13.96
CA VAL A 15 35.66 16.45 -13.03
C VAL A 15 37.05 16.92 -13.48
N GLY A 16 37.83 17.49 -12.56
CA GLY A 16 39.24 17.88 -12.79
C GLY A 16 40.16 17.17 -11.80
N VAL A 17 41.00 16.27 -12.31
CA VAL A 17 42.05 15.54 -11.59
C VAL A 17 43.21 16.49 -11.30
N MET A 18 43.71 16.52 -10.06
CA MET A 18 44.91 17.29 -9.68
C MET A 18 45.98 16.33 -9.13
N THR A 19 46.94 16.00 -9.97
CA THR A 19 48.17 15.28 -9.62
C THR A 19 49.21 16.24 -9.02
N VAL A 20 49.81 15.90 -7.90
CA VAL A 20 51.00 16.58 -7.36
C VAL A 20 52.23 15.70 -7.58
N THR A 21 53.14 16.20 -8.41
CA THR A 21 54.46 15.63 -8.70
C THR A 21 55.47 16.02 -7.63
N MET A 22 56.38 15.09 -7.30
CA MET A 22 57.47 15.26 -6.34
C MET A 22 58.62 16.14 -6.88
N ALA A 23 59.30 16.88 -5.99
CA ALA A 23 60.63 17.42 -6.25
C ALA A 23 61.44 17.60 -4.95
N VAL A 24 62.57 16.90 -4.88
CA VAL A 24 63.70 16.96 -3.91
C VAL A 24 64.71 18.02 -4.43
N PRO A 25 65.42 18.83 -3.61
CA PRO A 25 66.76 18.50 -3.06
C PRO A 25 67.01 19.13 -1.65
N ALA A 26 68.03 18.82 -0.84
CA ALA A 26 69.47 18.80 -1.13
C ALA A 26 70.31 18.15 0.00
N MET A 27 71.52 17.73 -0.39
CA MET A 27 72.59 17.09 0.39
C MET A 27 73.49 18.09 1.14
N ALA A 28 74.17 17.59 2.19
CA ALA A 28 75.57 17.84 2.64
C ALA A 28 75.66 17.94 4.18
N ASP A 29 76.69 17.54 4.93
CA ASP A 29 77.89 16.68 4.80
C ASP A 29 78.56 16.66 6.22
N THR A 30 79.52 15.75 6.45
CA THR A 30 80.54 15.64 7.53
C THR A 30 80.08 15.06 8.90
N THR A 31 80.78 14.16 9.62
CA THR A 31 82.16 13.62 9.56
C THR A 31 82.22 12.25 10.29
N GLU A 32 83.27 11.49 10.00
CA GLU A 32 83.64 10.13 10.43
C GLU A 32 83.81 9.89 11.95
N GLU A 33 83.54 8.65 12.41
CA GLU A 33 84.56 7.85 13.12
C GLU A 33 84.27 6.33 13.05
N ASN A 34 85.36 5.59 12.91
CA ASN A 34 85.55 4.17 12.61
C ASN A 34 85.73 3.36 13.91
N GLN A 35 85.12 2.17 14.06
CA GLN A 35 85.79 0.96 14.58
C GLN A 35 85.08 -0.33 14.09
N ASN A 36 85.80 -1.04 13.22
CA ASN A 36 85.70 -2.45 12.84
C ASN A 36 85.51 -3.42 14.04
N ILE A 37 84.70 -4.49 13.90
CA ILE A 37 85.02 -5.91 14.22
C ILE A 37 83.77 -6.83 14.17
N ASP A 38 83.99 -7.97 13.52
CA ASP A 38 83.36 -9.28 13.59
C ASP A 38 82.03 -9.64 12.91
N THR A 39 82.22 -10.61 12.01
CA THR A 39 81.26 -11.54 11.45
C THR A 39 80.74 -12.49 12.54
N ALA A 40 79.51 -12.29 13.00
CA ALA A 40 78.67 -13.36 13.54
C ALA A 40 77.21 -12.89 13.64
N GLU A 41 76.32 -13.65 13.02
CA GLU A 41 74.93 -13.88 13.43
C GLU A 41 74.09 -12.67 13.85
N VAL A 42 73.30 -12.16 12.92
CA VAL A 42 71.88 -11.83 13.18
C VAL A 42 71.10 -12.01 11.88
N GLN A 43 70.68 -13.26 11.65
CA GLN A 43 69.37 -13.51 11.07
C GLN A 43 68.37 -12.92 12.05
N GLU A 44 67.90 -11.70 11.80
CA GLU A 44 66.73 -11.17 12.48
C GLU A 44 65.53 -11.31 11.56
N ALA A 45 64.56 -12.07 12.07
CA ALA A 45 63.37 -12.48 11.40
C ALA A 45 62.53 -11.27 10.98
N VAL A 46 62.13 -11.23 9.71
CA VAL A 46 60.85 -10.64 9.35
C VAL A 46 59.81 -11.61 9.91
N GLN A 47 59.39 -11.35 11.15
CA GLN A 47 58.26 -12.02 11.76
C GLN A 47 57.02 -11.42 11.08
N GLU A 48 56.51 -12.10 10.05
CA GLU A 48 55.13 -11.90 9.64
C GLU A 48 54.28 -12.18 10.89
N GLU A 49 53.54 -11.18 11.34
CA GLU A 49 52.42 -11.38 12.26
C GLU A 49 51.49 -12.36 11.56
N ALA A 50 51.68 -13.67 11.81
CA ALA A 50 50.73 -14.68 11.42
C ALA A 50 49.44 -14.30 12.13
N ASP A 51 48.47 -13.76 11.40
CA ASP A 51 47.13 -13.50 11.91
C ASP A 51 46.70 -14.77 12.66
N ASP A 52 46.63 -14.71 13.98
CA ASP A 52 46.24 -15.86 14.77
C ASP A 52 44.73 -16.03 14.60
N TRP A 53 44.36 -16.94 13.69
CA TRP A 53 42.97 -17.28 13.40
C TRP A 53 42.42 -18.33 14.38
N SER A 54 43.16 -18.72 15.40
CA SER A 54 42.74 -19.75 16.37
C SER A 54 41.44 -19.38 17.10
N ASP A 55 41.27 -18.10 17.43
CA ASP A 55 40.07 -17.57 18.11
C ASP A 55 39.04 -16.96 17.15
N LYS A 56 39.27 -17.03 15.84
CA LYS A 56 38.39 -16.44 14.83
C LYS A 56 37.45 -17.49 14.24
N ALA A 57 36.20 -17.07 14.04
CA ALA A 57 35.18 -17.88 13.42
C ALA A 57 34.49 -17.12 12.27
N ALA A 58 34.25 -17.80 11.16
CA ALA A 58 33.55 -17.22 10.01
C ALA A 58 32.14 -17.82 9.88
N ALA A 59 31.19 -17.01 9.43
CA ALA A 59 29.80 -17.43 9.25
C ALA A 59 29.63 -18.31 8.00
N ASN A 60 29.28 -19.57 8.20
CA ASN A 60 28.94 -20.50 7.13
C ASN A 60 27.42 -20.50 6.89
N VAL A 61 26.91 -19.39 6.35
CA VAL A 61 25.47 -19.15 6.12
C VAL A 61 25.21 -18.61 4.72
N SER A 62 24.00 -18.78 4.19
CA SER A 62 23.63 -18.29 2.85
C SER A 62 23.10 -16.86 2.82
N THR A 63 22.45 -16.41 3.91
CA THR A 63 21.84 -15.08 4.00
C THR A 63 22.47 -14.23 5.09
N TYR A 64 22.29 -14.62 6.36
CA TYR A 64 22.95 -14.03 7.52
C TYR A 64 22.70 -14.92 8.75
N ALA A 65 23.59 -14.84 9.73
CA ALA A 65 23.39 -15.41 11.05
C ALA A 65 22.97 -14.32 12.02
N ASN A 66 22.14 -14.66 13.01
CA ASN A 66 21.77 -13.71 14.08
C ASN A 66 22.66 -13.96 15.29
N ILE A 67 23.22 -12.88 15.84
CA ILE A 67 23.85 -12.85 17.16
C ILE A 67 22.79 -12.42 18.15
N ARG A 68 22.65 -13.16 19.24
CA ARG A 68 21.59 -12.99 20.24
C ARG A 68 22.13 -12.66 21.61
N GLN A 69 21.31 -12.09 22.47
CA GLN A 69 21.73 -11.73 23.82
C GLN A 69 22.03 -12.94 24.71
N GLY A 70 21.43 -14.10 24.45
CA GLY A 70 21.67 -15.34 25.19
C GLY A 70 21.79 -16.58 24.31
N SER A 71 22.18 -17.70 24.93
CA SER A 71 22.39 -19.02 24.30
C SER A 71 21.08 -19.73 23.92
N ASP A 72 20.05 -18.98 23.49
CA ASP A 72 18.75 -19.51 23.05
C ASP A 72 18.12 -18.68 21.92
N ILE A 73 17.30 -19.33 21.09
CA ILE A 73 16.63 -18.70 19.93
C ILE A 73 15.52 -17.73 20.29
N GLY A 74 14.99 -17.79 21.51
CA GLY A 74 13.94 -16.89 22.00
C GLY A 74 14.47 -15.57 22.54
N THR A 75 15.79 -15.40 22.66
CA THR A 75 16.40 -14.16 23.16
C THR A 75 16.53 -13.10 22.06
N ASP A 76 16.55 -11.83 22.48
CA ASP A 76 16.61 -10.68 21.57
C ASP A 76 17.86 -10.71 20.67
N ARG A 77 17.72 -10.17 19.47
CA ARG A 77 18.79 -10.12 18.47
C ARG A 77 19.60 -8.84 18.67
N VAL A 78 20.90 -9.01 18.84
CA VAL A 78 21.86 -7.90 19.07
C VAL A 78 22.73 -7.61 17.85
N GLY A 79 22.88 -8.59 16.95
CA GLY A 79 23.65 -8.42 15.72
C GLY A 79 23.20 -9.33 14.58
N LYS A 80 23.61 -8.96 13.38
CA LYS A 80 23.55 -9.77 12.16
C LYS A 80 24.96 -9.97 11.61
N LEU A 81 25.27 -11.19 11.22
CA LEU A 81 26.55 -11.56 10.65
C LEU A 81 26.33 -12.03 9.21
N ALA A 82 26.94 -11.34 8.25
CA ALA A 82 26.85 -11.69 6.83
C ALA A 82 27.60 -13.01 6.51
N PRO A 83 27.33 -13.64 5.35
CA PRO A 83 28.05 -14.84 4.91
C PRO A 83 29.56 -14.60 4.84
N GLY A 84 30.35 -15.48 5.44
CA GLY A 84 31.81 -15.39 5.48
C GLY A 84 32.35 -14.33 6.44
N ALA A 85 31.51 -13.48 7.03
CA ALA A 85 31.95 -12.47 8.00
C ALA A 85 32.50 -13.13 9.26
N VAL A 86 33.44 -12.45 9.92
CA VAL A 86 34.29 -13.02 10.96
C VAL A 86 33.97 -12.42 12.32
N VAL A 87 33.98 -13.26 13.34
CA VAL A 87 33.80 -12.90 14.75
C VAL A 87 34.87 -13.56 15.61
N THR A 88 35.16 -12.98 16.76
CA THR A 88 36.07 -13.57 17.75
C THR A 88 35.26 -14.41 18.74
N VAL A 89 35.66 -15.67 18.96
CA VAL A 89 35.02 -16.59 19.90
C VAL A 89 35.66 -16.45 21.28
N VAL A 90 34.84 -16.24 22.31
CA VAL A 90 35.29 -16.04 23.69
C VAL A 90 34.91 -17.23 24.59
N GLY A 91 33.87 -17.97 24.21
CA GLY A 91 33.43 -19.13 24.97
C GLY A 91 32.38 -19.96 24.23
N GLU A 92 32.05 -21.10 24.82
CA GLU A 92 31.01 -22.00 24.33
C GLU A 92 30.10 -22.42 25.49
N GLU A 93 28.79 -22.33 25.26
CA GLU A 93 27.78 -22.80 26.19
C GLU A 93 26.65 -23.50 25.43
N ASN A 94 26.41 -24.77 25.73
CA ASN A 94 25.26 -25.55 25.22
C ASN A 94 25.12 -25.54 23.67
N GLY A 95 26.24 -25.58 22.93
CA GLY A 95 26.24 -25.53 21.45
C GLY A 95 26.08 -24.13 20.86
N TRP A 96 26.13 -23.09 21.70
CA TRP A 96 26.23 -21.69 21.30
C TRP A 96 27.61 -21.16 21.62
N LEU A 97 28.18 -20.41 20.68
CA LEU A 97 29.45 -19.71 20.84
C LEU A 97 29.16 -18.28 21.29
N GLN A 98 29.79 -17.87 22.38
CA GLN A 98 29.84 -16.47 22.79
C GLN A 98 30.87 -15.78 21.89
N VAL A 99 30.44 -14.73 21.20
CA VAL A 99 31.21 -14.03 20.19
C VAL A 99 31.22 -12.54 20.40
N ILE A 100 32.33 -11.92 20.03
CA ILE A 100 32.51 -10.46 20.04
C ILE A 100 32.92 -10.02 18.64
N SER A 101 32.28 -8.96 18.14
CA SER A 101 32.63 -8.31 16.89
C SER A 101 32.38 -6.81 16.99
N GLY A 102 33.45 -6.04 17.21
CA GLY A 102 33.35 -4.59 17.40
C GLY A 102 32.53 -4.26 18.65
N GLU A 103 31.39 -3.58 18.46
CA GLU A 103 30.46 -3.21 19.54
C GLU A 103 29.40 -4.29 19.84
N VAL A 104 29.33 -5.35 19.03
CA VAL A 104 28.34 -6.41 19.18
C VAL A 104 28.93 -7.57 19.98
N GLU A 105 28.34 -7.85 21.14
CA GLU A 105 28.61 -9.03 21.97
C GLU A 105 27.35 -9.87 22.13
N GLY A 106 27.47 -11.19 21.96
CA GLY A 106 26.35 -12.09 22.19
C GLY A 106 26.68 -13.54 21.85
N TYR A 107 25.64 -14.31 21.56
CA TYR A 107 25.70 -15.74 21.31
C TYR A 107 25.20 -16.06 19.91
N ILE A 108 25.89 -16.98 19.24
CA ILE A 108 25.54 -17.50 17.93
C ILE A 108 25.64 -19.02 17.95
N ARG A 109 24.80 -19.70 17.19
CA ARG A 109 24.83 -21.17 17.13
C ARG A 109 26.16 -21.64 16.53
N GLY A 110 26.84 -22.55 17.21
CA GLY A 110 28.13 -23.10 16.77
C GLY A 110 28.03 -23.73 15.38
N ASP A 111 26.92 -24.41 15.07
CA ASP A 111 26.67 -25.05 13.76
C ASP A 111 26.70 -24.07 12.56
N LEU A 112 26.52 -22.78 12.81
CA LEU A 112 26.52 -21.73 11.77
C LEU A 112 27.90 -21.10 11.56
N LEU A 113 28.88 -21.50 12.38
CA LEU A 113 30.24 -20.98 12.34
C LEU A 113 31.23 -22.08 11.98
N VAL A 114 32.30 -21.68 11.32
CA VAL A 114 33.52 -22.50 11.16
C VAL A 114 34.68 -21.75 11.81
N THR A 115 35.65 -22.48 12.38
CA THR A 115 36.79 -21.91 13.11
C THR A 115 38.13 -22.26 12.43
N GLY A 116 39.19 -21.54 12.79
CA GLY A 116 40.56 -21.82 12.34
C GLY A 116 40.76 -21.67 10.83
N ASP A 117 41.53 -22.57 10.21
CA ASP A 117 41.88 -22.50 8.79
C ASP A 117 40.66 -22.52 7.85
N ALA A 118 39.59 -23.21 8.27
CA ALA A 118 38.33 -23.23 7.52
C ALA A 118 37.63 -21.87 7.53
N ALA A 119 37.72 -21.13 8.66
CA ALA A 119 37.19 -19.77 8.76
C ALA A 119 37.91 -18.81 7.82
N ARG A 120 39.24 -18.89 7.79
CA ARG A 120 40.08 -18.10 6.89
C ARG A 120 39.74 -18.35 5.43
N GLN A 121 39.65 -19.61 5.02
CA GLN A 121 39.30 -19.97 3.64
C GLN A 121 37.91 -19.48 3.23
N LEU A 122 36.91 -19.55 4.13
CA LEU A 122 35.57 -19.03 3.83
C LEU A 122 35.56 -17.50 3.72
N PHE A 123 36.29 -16.80 4.58
CA PHE A 123 36.41 -15.35 4.52
C PHE A 123 37.09 -14.90 3.22
N GLU A 124 38.25 -15.47 2.90
CA GLU A 124 38.99 -15.17 1.66
C GLU A 124 38.17 -15.50 0.41
N ALA A 125 37.40 -16.60 0.43
CA ALA A 125 36.49 -16.95 -0.66
C ALA A 125 35.34 -15.94 -0.83
N SER A 126 34.91 -15.29 0.25
CA SER A 126 33.77 -14.36 0.25
C SER A 126 34.19 -12.92 -0.03
N TYR A 127 35.33 -12.48 0.49
CA TYR A 127 35.77 -11.08 0.51
C TYR A 127 37.12 -10.82 -0.19
N GLY A 128 37.88 -11.87 -0.52
CA GLY A 128 39.18 -11.78 -1.15
C GLY A 128 40.36 -11.87 -0.17
N GLU A 129 41.51 -12.30 -0.68
CA GLU A 129 42.76 -12.40 0.09
C GLU A 129 43.25 -11.01 0.52
N GLY A 130 43.54 -10.85 1.81
CA GLY A 130 44.01 -9.57 2.38
C GLY A 130 42.92 -8.51 2.55
N ALA A 131 41.63 -8.87 2.48
CA ALA A 131 40.54 -7.96 2.79
C ALA A 131 40.46 -7.62 4.29
N ASP A 132 40.02 -6.40 4.61
CA ASP A 132 39.75 -6.00 6.00
C ASP A 132 38.64 -6.87 6.61
N ILE A 133 38.82 -7.27 7.87
CA ILE A 133 37.86 -8.13 8.57
C ILE A 133 36.48 -7.48 8.62
N VAL A 134 35.50 -8.16 8.01
CA VAL A 134 34.08 -7.78 8.05
C VAL A 134 33.45 -8.42 9.28
N GLY A 135 33.02 -7.57 10.22
CA GLY A 135 32.35 -7.99 11.46
C GLY A 135 30.83 -7.99 11.37
N ALA A 136 30.19 -8.28 12.50
CA ALA A 136 28.75 -8.19 12.69
C ALA A 136 28.24 -6.74 12.63
N GLU A 137 27.06 -6.58 12.04
CA GLU A 137 26.28 -5.35 12.07
C GLU A 137 25.30 -5.38 13.25
N ALA A 138 25.29 -4.32 14.06
CA ALA A 138 24.33 -4.19 15.15
C ALA A 138 22.90 -4.10 14.60
N VAL A 139 21.97 -4.85 15.20
CA VAL A 139 20.54 -4.69 14.92
C VAL A 139 19.88 -3.94 16.05
N ASP A 140 19.26 -2.81 15.71
CA ASP A 140 18.27 -2.17 16.55
C ASP A 140 16.91 -2.83 16.27
N GLU A 141 16.58 -3.83 17.09
CA GLU A 141 15.33 -4.57 17.00
C GLU A 141 14.11 -3.65 17.24
N ALA A 142 14.26 -2.58 18.01
CA ALA A 142 13.22 -1.58 18.20
C ALA A 142 13.00 -0.74 16.93
N ALA A 143 14.06 -0.40 16.20
CA ALA A 143 13.96 0.29 14.92
C ALA A 143 13.33 -0.59 13.82
N LEU A 144 13.67 -1.88 13.78
CA LEU A 144 13.05 -2.86 12.87
C LEU A 144 11.56 -3.04 13.17
N ALA A 145 11.19 -3.22 14.44
CA ALA A 145 9.80 -3.33 14.86
C ALA A 145 9.00 -2.05 14.58
N ALA A 146 9.60 -0.88 14.76
CA ALA A 146 8.97 0.40 14.43
C ALA A 146 8.75 0.57 12.92
N ALA A 147 9.72 0.17 12.08
CA ALA A 147 9.60 0.21 10.64
C ALA A 147 8.51 -0.76 10.12
N GLU A 148 8.45 -1.98 10.67
CA GLU A 148 7.40 -2.95 10.35
C GLU A 148 6.02 -2.46 10.78
N ALA A 149 5.91 -1.85 11.96
CA ALA A 149 4.66 -1.27 12.46
C ALA A 149 4.18 -0.09 11.59
N GLN A 150 5.09 0.77 11.13
CA GLN A 150 4.75 1.85 10.22
C GLN A 150 4.29 1.32 8.85
N ALA A 151 4.99 0.33 8.29
CA ALA A 151 4.60 -0.29 7.03
C ALA A 151 3.22 -0.98 7.12
N ALA A 152 2.92 -1.64 8.24
CA ALA A 152 1.62 -2.25 8.50
C ALA A 152 0.51 -1.18 8.63
N ALA A 153 0.78 -0.06 9.29
CA ALA A 153 -0.18 1.04 9.44
C ALA A 153 -0.48 1.72 8.09
N GLU A 154 0.54 1.94 7.25
CA GLU A 154 0.37 2.50 5.91
C GLU A 154 -0.43 1.56 5.00
N ALA A 155 -0.17 0.24 5.06
CA ALA A 155 -0.93 -0.75 4.30
C ALA A 155 -2.40 -0.81 4.75
N GLN A 156 -2.67 -0.73 6.05
CA GLN A 156 -4.04 -0.66 6.58
C GLN A 156 -4.76 0.63 6.15
N ALA A 157 -4.08 1.78 6.20
CA ALA A 157 -4.64 3.04 5.75
C ALA A 157 -4.96 3.03 4.25
N ALA A 158 -4.10 2.43 3.42
CA ALA A 158 -4.33 2.29 1.99
C ALA A 158 -5.53 1.35 1.70
N ALA A 159 -5.62 0.22 2.40
CA ALA A 159 -6.74 -0.71 2.26
C ALA A 159 -8.07 -0.08 2.70
N GLN A 160 -8.07 0.68 3.79
CA GLN A 160 -9.25 1.39 4.26
C GLN A 160 -9.68 2.49 3.27
N ALA A 161 -8.74 3.28 2.74
CA ALA A 161 -9.03 4.29 1.74
C ALA A 161 -9.62 3.69 0.45
N GLN A 162 -9.12 2.52 0.04
CA GLN A 162 -9.69 1.81 -1.11
C GLN A 162 -11.10 1.29 -0.83
N ALA A 163 -11.33 0.70 0.36
CA ALA A 163 -12.66 0.23 0.76
C ALA A 163 -13.67 1.39 0.88
N GLU A 164 -13.25 2.54 1.41
CA GLU A 164 -14.07 3.75 1.47
C GLU A 164 -14.36 4.31 0.07
N ALA A 165 -13.39 4.31 -0.84
CA ALA A 165 -13.61 4.73 -2.22
C ALA A 165 -14.55 3.79 -2.99
N GLU A 166 -14.44 2.48 -2.78
CA GLU A 166 -15.34 1.48 -3.37
C GLU A 166 -16.74 1.58 -2.77
N ALA A 167 -16.86 1.77 -1.44
CA ALA A 167 -18.14 2.00 -0.78
C ALA A 167 -18.78 3.32 -1.23
N GLN A 168 -18.00 4.37 -1.42
CA GLN A 168 -18.48 5.65 -1.93
C GLN A 168 -18.90 5.56 -3.40
N ALA A 169 -18.14 4.84 -4.24
CA ALA A 169 -18.54 4.59 -5.63
C ALA A 169 -19.81 3.73 -5.72
N ALA A 170 -19.96 2.73 -4.85
CA ALA A 170 -21.17 1.91 -4.76
C ALA A 170 -22.37 2.71 -4.22
N ALA A 171 -22.15 3.57 -3.23
CA ALA A 171 -23.16 4.47 -2.69
C ALA A 171 -23.57 5.53 -3.73
N GLU A 172 -22.63 6.08 -4.50
CA GLU A 172 -22.92 7.04 -5.57
C GLU A 172 -23.65 6.38 -6.74
N ALA A 173 -23.27 5.14 -7.10
CA ALA A 173 -24.00 4.31 -8.06
C ALA A 173 -25.43 3.96 -7.59
N ALA A 174 -25.67 3.89 -6.27
CA ALA A 174 -26.99 3.64 -5.69
C ALA A 174 -27.80 4.92 -5.39
N ALA A 175 -27.14 6.06 -5.15
CA ALA A 175 -27.76 7.31 -4.71
C ALA A 175 -28.01 8.31 -5.85
N SER A 176 -27.27 8.25 -6.96
CA SER A 176 -27.76 8.86 -8.19
C SER A 176 -28.92 8.01 -8.67
N VAL A 177 -30.12 8.57 -8.75
CA VAL A 177 -31.22 7.98 -9.54
C VAL A 177 -30.60 7.53 -10.85
N SER A 178 -30.54 6.22 -11.09
CA SER A 178 -29.87 5.73 -12.27
C SER A 178 -30.57 6.34 -13.48
N GLN A 179 -29.82 6.69 -14.53
CA GLN A 179 -30.45 7.26 -15.73
C GLN A 179 -31.58 6.32 -16.25
N GLY A 180 -31.41 5.01 -16.06
CA GLY A 180 -32.43 4.00 -16.32
C GLY A 180 -33.69 4.15 -15.45
N ASP A 181 -33.56 4.41 -14.15
CA ASP A 181 -34.72 4.67 -13.28
C ASP A 181 -35.43 5.97 -13.64
N LEU A 182 -34.67 6.99 -14.05
CA LEU A 182 -35.24 8.25 -14.54
C LEU A 182 -36.02 8.05 -15.83
N ASP A 183 -35.45 7.33 -16.80
CA ASP A 183 -36.10 6.99 -18.06
C ASP A 183 -37.35 6.13 -17.83
N LEU A 184 -37.27 5.16 -16.91
CA LEU A 184 -38.38 4.28 -16.58
C LEU A 184 -39.52 5.02 -15.87
N MET A 185 -39.19 5.88 -14.90
CA MET A 185 -40.16 6.75 -14.22
C MET A 185 -40.84 7.72 -15.18
N ALA A 186 -40.06 8.40 -16.04
CA ALA A 186 -40.60 9.32 -17.02
C ALA A 186 -41.50 8.60 -18.05
N ALA A 187 -41.08 7.42 -18.51
CA ALA A 187 -41.84 6.63 -19.46
C ALA A 187 -43.17 6.13 -18.88
N ILE A 188 -43.20 5.69 -17.60
CA ILE A 188 -44.45 5.28 -16.98
C ILE A 188 -45.38 6.46 -16.72
N ILE A 189 -44.85 7.61 -16.30
CA ILE A 189 -45.64 8.85 -16.14
C ILE A 189 -46.27 9.25 -17.48
N GLU A 190 -45.53 9.19 -18.59
CA GLU A 190 -46.11 9.48 -19.90
C GLU A 190 -47.21 8.47 -20.28
N CYS A 191 -46.98 7.20 -19.99
CA CYS A 191 -47.92 6.15 -20.35
C CYS A 191 -49.27 6.26 -19.63
N GLU A 192 -49.25 6.65 -18.34
CA GLU A 192 -50.43 6.72 -17.45
C GLU A 192 -51.04 8.13 -17.37
N ALA A 193 -50.19 9.17 -17.33
CA ALA A 193 -50.59 10.56 -17.07
C ALA A 193 -50.08 11.54 -18.14
N GLY A 194 -49.67 11.08 -19.33
CA GLY A 194 -49.11 11.93 -20.38
C GLY A 194 -50.05 13.06 -20.85
N GLY A 195 -51.37 12.85 -20.77
CA GLY A 195 -52.40 13.85 -21.08
C GLY A 195 -52.91 14.67 -19.89
N GLU A 196 -52.44 14.38 -18.68
CA GLU A 196 -52.89 15.00 -17.43
C GLU A 196 -52.04 16.26 -17.10
N PRO A 197 -52.54 17.17 -16.25
CA PRO A 197 -51.75 18.29 -15.76
C PRO A 197 -50.54 17.83 -14.94
N TYR A 198 -49.61 18.75 -14.70
CA TYR A 198 -48.33 18.44 -14.03
C TYR A 198 -48.53 17.79 -12.67
N GLU A 199 -49.53 18.24 -11.90
CA GLU A 199 -49.88 17.70 -10.59
C GLU A 199 -50.32 16.23 -10.67
N GLY A 200 -50.99 15.83 -11.76
CA GLY A 200 -51.38 14.45 -12.01
C GLY A 200 -50.19 13.56 -12.39
N LYS A 201 -49.20 14.12 -13.09
CA LYS A 201 -47.92 13.44 -13.40
C LYS A 201 -47.10 13.19 -12.15
N ILE A 202 -46.96 14.20 -11.28
CA ILE A 202 -46.34 14.05 -9.96
C ILE A 202 -47.10 13.01 -9.13
N GLY A 203 -48.43 12.99 -9.18
CA GLY A 203 -49.25 12.03 -8.45
C GLY A 203 -48.96 10.58 -8.83
N VAL A 204 -48.90 10.27 -10.13
CA VAL A 204 -48.56 8.90 -10.60
C VAL A 204 -47.15 8.51 -10.19
N GLY A 205 -46.16 9.38 -10.37
CA GLY A 205 -44.78 9.09 -9.94
C GLY A 205 -44.66 8.92 -8.42
N ALA A 206 -45.40 9.71 -7.64
CA ALA A 206 -45.45 9.59 -6.19
C ALA A 206 -46.05 8.25 -5.74
N VAL A 207 -47.08 7.73 -6.41
CA VAL A 207 -47.60 6.37 -6.14
C VAL A 207 -46.52 5.31 -6.35
N VAL A 208 -45.72 5.41 -7.43
CA VAL A 208 -44.61 4.48 -7.67
C VAL A 208 -43.61 4.54 -6.51
N MET A 209 -43.20 5.73 -6.08
CA MET A 209 -42.27 5.89 -4.96
C MET A 209 -42.86 5.45 -3.61
N ASN A 210 -44.16 5.64 -3.39
CA ASN A 210 -44.85 5.16 -2.20
C ASN A 210 -44.85 3.63 -2.13
N ARG A 211 -45.04 2.96 -3.27
CA ARG A 211 -44.92 1.50 -3.37
C ARG A 211 -43.50 1.04 -3.08
N VAL A 212 -42.49 1.64 -3.70
CA VAL A 212 -41.08 1.33 -3.44
C VAL A 212 -40.72 1.46 -1.94
N ARG A 213 -41.33 2.41 -1.24
CA ARG A 213 -41.16 2.65 0.20
C ARG A 213 -42.01 1.74 1.10
N SER A 214 -43.04 1.10 0.56
CA SER A 214 -43.99 0.28 1.31
C SER A 214 -43.54 -1.17 1.35
N SER A 215 -43.57 -1.78 2.53
CA SER A 215 -43.23 -3.20 2.71
C SER A 215 -44.21 -4.17 2.02
N GLN A 216 -45.32 -3.66 1.47
CA GLN A 216 -46.32 -4.46 0.74
C GLN A 216 -45.95 -4.67 -0.74
N PHE A 217 -44.95 -3.95 -1.25
CA PHE A 217 -44.53 -3.97 -2.64
C PHE A 217 -43.02 -4.23 -2.76
N PRO A 218 -42.52 -4.57 -3.96
CA PRO A 218 -41.09 -4.63 -4.21
C PRO A 218 -40.39 -3.29 -3.92
N ASN A 219 -39.10 -3.33 -3.63
CA ASN A 219 -38.32 -2.19 -3.16
C ASN A 219 -37.47 -1.52 -4.26
N THR A 220 -37.74 -1.83 -5.53
CA THR A 220 -37.09 -1.18 -6.68
C THR A 220 -38.14 -0.64 -7.66
N ILE A 221 -37.80 0.47 -8.34
CA ILE A 221 -38.71 1.13 -9.31
C ILE A 221 -39.05 0.16 -10.45
N SER A 222 -38.05 -0.58 -10.94
CA SER A 222 -38.23 -1.59 -11.98
C SER A 222 -39.23 -2.65 -11.55
N GLU A 223 -39.06 -3.29 -10.39
CA GLU A 223 -39.97 -4.36 -9.95
C GLU A 223 -41.38 -3.86 -9.69
N VAL A 224 -41.54 -2.64 -9.16
CA VAL A 224 -42.86 -2.01 -8.96
C VAL A 224 -43.55 -1.77 -10.31
N ILE A 225 -42.82 -1.27 -11.31
CA ILE A 225 -43.39 -0.96 -12.63
C ILE A 225 -43.71 -2.24 -13.41
N TYR A 226 -42.85 -3.25 -13.37
CA TYR A 226 -43.05 -4.52 -14.08
C TYR A 226 -43.99 -5.50 -13.35
N GLN A 227 -44.52 -5.15 -12.18
CA GLN A 227 -45.49 -5.98 -11.47
C GLN A 227 -46.77 -6.19 -12.30
N SER A 228 -47.17 -7.45 -12.46
CA SER A 228 -48.34 -7.83 -13.28
C SER A 228 -49.63 -7.12 -12.84
N GLY A 229 -50.31 -6.48 -13.78
CA GLY A 229 -51.66 -5.91 -13.60
C GLY A 229 -51.72 -4.47 -13.08
N GLN A 230 -50.60 -3.87 -12.67
CA GLN A 230 -50.58 -2.56 -12.01
C GLN A 230 -50.23 -1.39 -12.94
N PHE A 231 -49.60 -1.65 -14.09
CA PHE A 231 -49.28 -0.69 -15.14
C PHE A 231 -49.58 -1.33 -16.50
N SER A 232 -50.81 -1.14 -16.99
CA SER A 232 -51.33 -1.70 -18.25
C SER A 232 -50.42 -1.52 -19.50
N PRO A 233 -49.60 -0.46 -19.61
CA PRO A 233 -48.68 -0.21 -20.73
C PRO A 233 -47.47 -1.17 -20.82
N VAL A 234 -47.13 -1.90 -19.75
CA VAL A 234 -46.00 -2.84 -19.73
C VAL A 234 -46.28 -4.05 -20.63
N ALA A 235 -47.45 -4.66 -20.48
CA ALA A 235 -47.85 -5.84 -21.25
C ALA A 235 -48.20 -5.53 -22.71
N SER A 236 -48.54 -4.27 -23.03
CA SER A 236 -48.92 -3.83 -24.38
C SER A 236 -47.74 -3.35 -25.23
N GLY A 237 -46.52 -3.30 -24.68
CA GLY A 237 -45.32 -2.82 -25.37
C GLY A 237 -45.22 -1.30 -25.53
N LYS A 238 -46.23 -0.55 -25.08
CA LYS A 238 -46.23 0.92 -25.11
C LYS A 238 -45.09 1.50 -24.25
N LEU A 239 -44.86 0.94 -23.05
CA LEU A 239 -43.76 1.37 -22.20
C LEU A 239 -42.40 1.17 -22.89
N ALA A 240 -42.17 0.01 -23.52
CA ALA A 240 -40.96 -0.27 -24.27
C ALA A 240 -40.78 0.70 -25.46
N SER A 241 -41.86 1.07 -26.14
CA SER A 241 -41.84 2.07 -27.20
C SER A 241 -41.48 3.46 -26.69
N VAL A 242 -42.01 3.89 -25.54
CA VAL A 242 -41.68 5.19 -24.94
C VAL A 242 -40.23 5.21 -24.45
N LEU A 243 -39.75 4.13 -23.81
CA LEU A 243 -38.35 3.99 -23.41
C LEU A 243 -37.39 4.08 -24.61
N SER A 244 -37.71 3.41 -25.72
CA SER A 244 -36.90 3.48 -26.95
C SER A 244 -36.91 4.87 -27.60
N ARG A 245 -38.04 5.58 -27.55
CA ARG A 245 -38.18 6.92 -28.15
C ARG A 245 -37.63 8.03 -27.26
N GLY A 246 -37.57 7.79 -25.95
CA GLY A 246 -37.45 8.83 -24.93
C GLY A 246 -38.84 9.41 -24.59
N ALA A 247 -39.10 9.55 -23.29
CA ALA A 247 -40.33 10.15 -22.80
C ALA A 247 -40.39 11.65 -23.14
N ARG A 248 -41.58 12.23 -23.10
CA ARG A 248 -41.76 13.69 -23.22
C ARG A 248 -41.03 14.41 -22.09
N GLN A 249 -40.52 15.61 -22.40
CA GLN A 249 -39.73 16.41 -21.45
C GLN A 249 -40.49 16.73 -20.15
N ASP A 250 -41.79 17.02 -20.25
CA ASP A 250 -42.64 17.30 -19.08
C ASP A 250 -42.77 16.11 -18.13
N CYS A 251 -42.63 14.89 -18.63
CA CYS A 251 -42.63 13.67 -17.82
C CYS A 251 -41.27 13.43 -17.15
N TYR A 252 -40.17 13.83 -17.81
CA TYR A 252 -38.84 13.84 -17.20
C TYR A 252 -38.72 14.87 -16.07
N ASP A 253 -39.28 16.06 -16.26
CA ASP A 253 -39.30 17.10 -15.22
C ASP A 253 -40.09 16.60 -13.99
N ALA A 254 -41.28 16.02 -14.22
CA ALA A 254 -42.08 15.42 -13.16
C ALA A 254 -41.34 14.26 -12.45
N ALA A 255 -40.66 13.38 -13.19
CA ALA A 255 -39.89 12.28 -12.60
C ALA A 255 -38.75 12.80 -11.71
N ARG A 256 -38.01 13.83 -12.14
CA ARG A 256 -36.96 14.46 -11.32
C ARG A 256 -37.52 15.06 -10.03
N ASP A 257 -38.65 15.75 -10.13
CA ASP A 257 -39.31 16.34 -8.96
C ASP A 257 -39.78 15.26 -7.98
N VAL A 258 -40.35 14.16 -8.48
CA VAL A 258 -40.74 12.99 -7.67
C VAL A 258 -39.53 12.39 -6.94
N PHE A 259 -38.40 12.23 -7.63
CA PHE A 259 -37.16 11.77 -6.98
C PHE A 259 -36.60 12.76 -5.96
N ALA A 260 -36.78 14.06 -6.19
CA ALA A 260 -36.46 15.11 -5.24
C ALA A 260 -37.46 15.17 -4.04
N GLY A 261 -38.52 14.37 -4.07
CA GLY A 261 -39.49 14.22 -2.97
C GLY A 261 -40.83 14.92 -3.19
N ALA A 262 -41.11 15.45 -4.39
CA ALA A 262 -42.42 16.01 -4.71
C ALA A 262 -43.51 14.93 -4.63
N ASN A 263 -44.59 15.23 -3.92
CA ASN A 263 -45.70 14.31 -3.71
C ASN A 263 -47.00 15.10 -3.58
N THR A 264 -47.96 14.85 -4.48
CA THR A 264 -49.28 15.51 -4.51
C THR A 264 -50.41 14.63 -3.96
N VAL A 265 -50.11 13.39 -3.57
CA VAL A 265 -51.10 12.34 -3.26
C VAL A 265 -50.91 11.71 -1.86
N GLY A 266 -49.97 12.21 -1.06
CA GLY A 266 -49.70 11.68 0.28
C GLY A 266 -49.24 10.23 0.22
N ASP A 267 -49.85 9.35 1.01
CA ASP A 267 -49.47 7.93 1.11
C ASP A 267 -50.29 7.01 0.18
N CYS A 268 -51.04 7.57 -0.78
CA CYS A 268 -51.81 6.76 -1.73
C CYS A 268 -50.91 5.76 -2.49
N LEU A 269 -51.40 4.53 -2.63
CA LEU A 269 -50.67 3.42 -3.25
C LEU A 269 -51.31 2.98 -4.56
N PHE A 270 -52.50 3.49 -4.89
CA PHE A 270 -53.25 3.15 -6.08
C PHE A 270 -53.84 4.39 -6.74
N PHE A 271 -54.15 4.26 -8.02
CA PHE A 271 -54.90 5.26 -8.77
C PHE A 271 -55.72 4.59 -9.86
N HIS A 272 -56.77 5.25 -10.31
CA HIS A 272 -57.52 4.87 -11.49
C HIS A 272 -57.99 6.13 -12.26
N ALA A 273 -58.34 5.94 -13.54
CA ALA A 273 -58.97 6.98 -14.33
C ALA A 273 -60.43 7.20 -13.92
N GLY A 274 -60.93 8.42 -14.05
CA GLY A 274 -62.29 8.82 -13.67
C GLY A 274 -62.42 9.18 -12.20
N GLY A 275 -63.57 9.73 -11.82
CA GLY A 275 -63.87 10.14 -10.44
C GLY A 275 -64.29 8.97 -9.55
N GLY A 276 -64.09 9.12 -8.23
CA GLY A 276 -64.43 8.10 -7.25
C GLY A 276 -64.15 8.54 -5.80
N SER A 277 -64.10 7.56 -4.89
CA SER A 277 -63.70 7.78 -3.50
C SER A 277 -62.18 7.87 -3.40
N GLY A 278 -61.64 9.06 -3.14
CA GLY A 278 -60.19 9.30 -3.01
C GLY A 278 -59.84 10.75 -3.32
N LEU A 279 -58.54 11.06 -3.34
CA LEU A 279 -58.06 12.37 -3.81
C LEU A 279 -58.12 12.41 -5.34
N THR A 280 -58.88 13.34 -5.92
CA THR A 280 -59.00 13.45 -7.37
C THR A 280 -58.20 14.64 -7.90
N ILE A 281 -57.26 14.37 -8.82
CA ILE A 281 -56.49 15.38 -9.55
C ILE A 281 -56.81 15.19 -11.04
N ALA A 282 -57.45 16.19 -11.63
CA ALA A 282 -57.97 16.13 -13.00
C ALA A 282 -58.83 14.88 -13.23
N ASN A 283 -58.45 13.98 -14.15
CA ASN A 283 -59.22 12.78 -14.46
C ASN A 283 -58.67 11.52 -13.74
N GLN A 284 -57.90 11.68 -12.67
CA GLN A 284 -57.35 10.58 -11.89
C GLN A 284 -57.76 10.66 -10.42
N THR A 285 -58.22 9.54 -9.86
CA THR A 285 -58.49 9.40 -8.41
C THR A 285 -57.44 8.50 -7.78
N PHE A 286 -56.84 8.97 -6.69
CA PHE A 286 -55.77 8.33 -5.91
C PHE A 286 -56.29 7.85 -4.55
N TYR A 287 -55.87 6.67 -4.11
CA TYR A 287 -56.30 6.03 -2.85
C TYR A 287 -55.28 5.03 -2.29
#